data_AF-A0A6J5YB26-F1
#
_entry.id   AF-A0A6J5YB26-F1
#
_cell.length_a   1.000
_cell.length_b   1.000
_cell.length_c   1.000
_cell.angle_alpha   90.00
_cell.angle_beta   90.00
_cell.angle_gamma   90.00
#
_symmetry.space_group_name_H-M   'P 1'
#
loop_
_entity.id
_entity.type
_entity.pdbx_description
1 polymer ?
#
loop_
_entity_poly.entity_id
_entity_poly.type
_entity_poly.pdbx_seq_one_letter_code
_entity_poly.pdbx_strand_id
1 'polypeptide(L)'
;MEVERSTTTMTHRMRAILRLFPLAFFALHPVNDSPVSPRKSPLQERSRRTVERILDAAARIFHEEGYAGATTNDIADEAGVSVGSLYQYFPNKDALLVALTKRHIDFATAGLTELLSGLKAESGLDALIRSVVNFLVGQHELDELHLLVMHRAPRAHEINVELDRARTHLVDMASELLALRIEDTRRRSLIARMVVATIDASVHDVILRQPRGTARRTAVDLTITTALSIIDSA
;
A
#
# COMPACT_ATOMS: atom_id res chain seq x y z
N MET A 1 28.23 14.62 51.00
CA MET A 1 28.81 14.99 49.68
C MET A 1 28.75 13.72 48.85
N GLU A 2 28.09 13.79 47.69
CA GLU A 2 27.95 12.72 46.68
C GLU A 2 27.32 11.39 47.12
N VAL A 3 26.08 11.14 46.71
CA VAL A 3 25.59 9.97 45.94
C VAL A 3 24.06 10.14 45.84
N GLU A 4 23.55 11.06 45.02
CA GLU A 4 22.13 11.06 44.63
C GLU A 4 21.81 12.05 43.49
N ARG A 5 22.52 11.93 42.36
CA ARG A 5 22.15 12.66 41.13
C ARG A 5 22.48 11.82 39.91
N SER A 6 21.76 10.71 39.68
CA SER A 6 21.86 10.06 38.36
C SER A 6 20.70 9.17 37.91
N THR A 7 19.56 9.15 38.59
CA THR A 7 18.44 8.26 38.22
C THR A 7 17.23 8.97 37.62
N THR A 8 17.13 10.31 37.69
CA THR A 8 15.93 11.04 37.23
C THR A 8 16.03 11.60 35.80
N THR A 9 17.21 11.65 35.20
CA THR A 9 17.41 12.22 33.84
C THR A 9 17.29 11.20 32.70
N MET A 10 17.26 9.90 33.00
CA MET A 10 17.33 8.84 31.98
C MET A 10 15.95 8.45 31.41
N THR A 11 14.87 8.65 32.15
CA THR A 11 13.50 8.28 31.73
C THR A 11 12.86 9.25 30.74
N HIS A 12 13.28 10.53 30.71
CA HIS A 12 12.68 11.53 29.83
C HIS A 12 13.31 11.56 28.42
N ARG A 13 14.60 11.22 28.29
CA ARG A 13 15.30 11.14 26.99
C ARG A 13 14.97 9.87 26.19
N MET A 14 14.62 8.78 26.87
CA MET A 14 14.26 7.51 26.21
C MET A 14 12.90 7.58 25.50
N ARG A 15 11.98 8.44 25.94
CA ARG A 15 10.67 8.69 25.28
C ARG A 15 10.76 9.49 23.99
N ALA A 16 11.88 10.19 23.73
CA ALA A 16 12.08 10.98 22.51
C ALA A 16 12.68 10.14 21.36
N ILE A 17 13.49 9.12 21.68
CA ILE A 17 14.15 8.25 20.69
C ILE A 17 13.15 7.29 20.02
N LEU A 18 12.06 6.94 20.70
CA LEU A 18 10.97 6.11 20.16
C LEU A 18 10.06 6.83 19.14
N ARG A 19 10.28 8.13 18.87
CA ARG A 19 9.57 8.89 17.83
C ARG A 19 10.35 9.00 16.51
N LEU A 20 11.59 8.50 16.47
CA LEU A 20 12.50 8.60 15.31
C LEU A 20 12.52 7.34 14.43
N PHE A 21 11.73 6.32 14.77
CA PHE A 21 11.58 5.09 13.99
C PHE A 21 10.12 4.93 13.52
N PRO A 22 9.75 5.34 12.29
CA PRO A 22 8.50 4.90 11.71
C PRO A 22 8.73 3.55 11.03
N LEU A 23 9.05 2.51 11.80
CA LEU A 23 8.95 1.12 11.32
C LEU A 23 7.67 0.43 11.83
N ALA A 24 6.78 1.18 12.50
CA ALA A 24 5.55 0.65 13.08
C ALA A 24 4.34 1.60 12.90
N PHE A 25 4.22 2.27 11.74
CA PHE A 25 3.12 3.22 11.52
C PHE A 25 1.73 2.55 11.36
N PHE A 26 1.67 1.21 11.29
CA PHE A 26 0.42 0.47 11.10
C PHE A 26 -0.37 0.17 12.39
N ALA A 27 0.18 0.42 13.59
CA ALA A 27 -0.34 -0.18 14.83
C ALA A 27 -1.06 0.75 15.83
N LEU A 28 -1.32 2.03 15.51
CA LEU A 28 -1.91 2.99 16.48
C LEU A 28 -3.08 3.82 15.92
N HIS A 29 -3.85 3.26 15.00
CA HIS A 29 -5.18 3.79 14.67
C HIS A 29 -6.24 2.88 15.29
N PRO A 30 -7.33 3.42 15.87
CA PRO A 30 -8.40 2.59 16.40
C PRO A 30 -8.96 1.73 15.28
N VAL A 31 -8.86 0.41 15.44
CA VAL A 31 -9.45 -0.59 14.55
C VAL A 31 -10.96 -0.51 14.71
N ASN A 32 -11.70 -0.42 13.61
CA ASN A 32 -13.14 -0.57 13.63
C ASN A 32 -13.48 -2.06 13.58
N ASP A 33 -14.13 -2.60 14.63
CA ASP A 33 -14.43 -4.04 14.80
C ASP A 33 -15.76 -4.48 14.14
N SER A 34 -16.41 -3.60 13.37
CA SER A 34 -17.63 -3.97 12.65
C SER A 34 -17.31 -4.96 11.52
N PRO A 35 -18.11 -6.01 11.26
CA PRO A 35 -17.81 -6.98 10.21
C PRO A 35 -17.77 -6.29 8.83
N VAL A 36 -16.61 -6.35 8.18
CA VAL A 36 -16.29 -5.61 6.94
C VAL A 36 -16.33 -6.48 5.68
N SER A 37 -16.60 -7.78 5.84
CA SER A 37 -16.63 -8.73 4.72
C SER A 37 -17.87 -8.56 3.84
N PRO A 38 -17.73 -8.64 2.50
CA PRO A 38 -18.87 -8.70 1.60
C PRO A 38 -19.81 -9.86 1.95
N ARG A 39 -21.12 -9.61 2.01
CA ARG A 39 -22.11 -10.61 2.42
C ARG A 39 -22.40 -11.67 1.34
N LYS A 40 -22.16 -11.35 0.06
CA LYS A 40 -22.30 -12.25 -1.08
C LYS A 40 -21.20 -12.02 -2.10
N SER A 41 -20.58 -13.09 -2.58
CA SER A 41 -19.71 -13.06 -3.76
C SER A 41 -20.54 -13.18 -5.03
N PRO A 42 -20.40 -12.26 -6.01
CA PRO A 42 -21.18 -12.32 -7.25
C PRO A 42 -20.71 -13.47 -8.15
N LEU A 43 -21.58 -14.48 -8.33
CA LEU A 43 -21.32 -15.65 -9.20
C LEU A 43 -21.81 -15.47 -10.65
N GLN A 44 -22.71 -14.50 -10.91
CA GLN A 44 -23.31 -14.27 -12.22
C GLN A 44 -22.80 -12.95 -12.83
N GLU A 45 -22.67 -12.88 -14.15
CA GLU A 45 -22.18 -11.70 -14.89
C GLU A 45 -22.94 -10.41 -14.50
N ARG A 46 -24.26 -10.51 -14.33
CA ARG A 46 -25.09 -9.38 -13.91
C ARG A 46 -24.79 -8.88 -12.48
N SER A 47 -24.46 -9.77 -11.56
CA SER A 47 -24.12 -9.37 -10.19
C SER A 47 -22.70 -8.79 -10.10
N ARG A 48 -21.76 -9.25 -10.95
CA ARG A 48 -20.42 -8.65 -11.08
C ARG A 48 -20.49 -7.19 -11.54
N ARG A 49 -21.22 -6.91 -12.64
CA ARG A 49 -21.41 -5.54 -13.14
C ARG A 49 -22.07 -4.62 -12.12
N THR A 50 -23.00 -5.15 -11.32
CA THR A 50 -23.62 -4.38 -10.22
C THR A 50 -22.60 -4.01 -9.16
N VAL A 51 -21.76 -4.97 -8.75
CA VAL A 51 -20.70 -4.71 -7.77
C VAL A 51 -19.68 -3.71 -8.31
N GLU A 52 -19.25 -3.82 -9.56
CA GLU A 52 -18.34 -2.85 -10.20
C GLU A 52 -18.91 -1.44 -10.18
N ARG A 53 -20.18 -1.26 -10.58
CA ARG A 53 -20.86 0.04 -10.51
C ARG A 53 -20.90 0.61 -9.10
N ILE A 54 -21.17 -0.22 -8.10
CA ILE A 54 -21.18 0.21 -6.69
C ILE A 54 -19.79 0.65 -6.24
N LEU A 55 -18.74 -0.09 -6.63
CA LEU A 55 -17.36 0.27 -6.27
C LEU A 55 -16.91 1.55 -6.99
N ASP A 56 -17.27 1.74 -8.26
CA ASP A 56 -16.95 2.97 -8.99
C ASP A 56 -17.65 4.19 -8.39
N ALA A 57 -18.92 4.06 -8.03
CA ALA A 57 -19.66 5.07 -7.29
C ALA A 57 -19.01 5.37 -5.94
N ALA A 58 -18.65 4.33 -5.17
CA ALA A 58 -18.00 4.49 -3.88
C ALA A 58 -16.65 5.23 -4.01
N ALA A 59 -15.85 4.90 -5.02
CA ALA A 59 -14.59 5.58 -5.29
C ALA A 59 -14.79 7.07 -5.58
N ARG A 60 -15.79 7.42 -6.41
CA ARG A 60 -16.14 8.81 -6.73
C ARG A 60 -16.62 9.58 -5.50
N ILE A 61 -17.60 9.04 -4.78
CA ILE A 61 -18.15 9.70 -3.58
C ILE A 61 -17.08 9.86 -2.49
N PHE A 62 -16.22 8.85 -2.28
CA PHE A 62 -15.11 9.00 -1.33
C PHE A 62 -14.08 10.05 -1.75
N HIS A 63 -13.87 10.22 -3.05
CA HIS A 63 -13.00 11.26 -3.57
C HIS A 63 -13.61 12.66 -3.33
N GLU A 64 -14.86 12.85 -3.72
CA GLU A 64 -15.54 14.14 -3.72
C GLU A 64 -15.90 14.63 -2.30
N GLU A 65 -16.45 13.74 -1.47
CA GLU A 65 -16.98 14.09 -0.14
C GLU A 65 -16.02 13.69 1.00
N GLY A 66 -14.95 12.98 0.67
CA GLY A 66 -14.05 12.37 1.64
C GLY A 66 -14.66 11.16 2.35
N TYR A 67 -13.80 10.35 2.98
CA TYR A 67 -14.28 9.14 3.67
C TYR A 67 -15.28 9.44 4.78
N ALA A 68 -15.12 10.53 5.56
CA ALA A 68 -16.02 10.81 6.67
C ALA A 68 -17.40 11.32 6.23
N GLY A 69 -17.46 12.12 5.15
CA GLY A 69 -18.68 12.74 4.65
C GLY A 69 -19.60 11.79 3.89
N ALA A 70 -19.02 10.86 3.12
CA ALA A 70 -19.76 9.91 2.29
C ALA A 70 -20.77 9.06 3.08
N THR A 71 -21.94 8.76 2.52
CA THR A 71 -22.86 7.74 3.07
C THR A 71 -23.13 6.61 2.07
N THR A 72 -23.60 5.46 2.58
CA THR A 72 -24.01 4.34 1.71
C THR A 72 -25.24 4.67 0.86
N ASN A 73 -26.02 5.69 1.24
CA ASN A 73 -27.16 6.15 0.45
C ASN A 73 -26.66 6.92 -0.77
N ASP A 74 -25.75 7.89 -0.58
CA ASP A 74 -25.15 8.66 -1.67
C ASP A 74 -24.49 7.73 -2.69
N ILE A 75 -23.80 6.69 -2.21
CA ILE A 75 -23.18 5.67 -3.05
C ILE A 75 -24.21 4.83 -3.81
N ALA A 76 -25.33 4.46 -3.17
CA ALA A 76 -26.38 3.69 -3.84
C ALA A 76 -27.05 4.51 -4.95
N ASP A 77 -27.30 5.79 -4.67
CA ASP A 77 -27.91 6.74 -5.60
C ASP A 77 -26.98 6.99 -6.80
N GLU A 78 -25.71 7.29 -6.56
CA GLU A 78 -24.68 7.45 -7.61
C GLU A 78 -24.48 6.16 -8.42
N ALA A 79 -24.51 5.00 -7.77
CA ALA A 79 -24.40 3.72 -8.45
C ALA A 79 -25.65 3.37 -9.26
N GLY A 80 -26.78 4.09 -9.08
CA GLY A 80 -28.07 3.79 -9.70
C GLY A 80 -28.63 2.43 -9.28
N VAL A 81 -28.51 2.09 -8.00
CA VAL A 81 -29.04 0.85 -7.38
C VAL A 81 -29.88 1.20 -6.16
N SER A 82 -30.78 0.31 -5.74
CA SER A 82 -31.49 0.53 -4.47
C SER A 82 -30.53 0.37 -3.28
N VAL A 83 -30.76 1.12 -2.21
CA VAL A 83 -30.04 0.99 -0.93
C VAL A 83 -30.06 -0.47 -0.43
N GLY A 84 -31.21 -1.14 -0.55
CA GLY A 84 -31.35 -2.56 -0.21
C GLY A 84 -30.45 -3.47 -1.06
N SER A 85 -30.30 -3.18 -2.35
CA SER A 85 -29.38 -3.92 -3.24
C SER A 85 -27.92 -3.71 -2.85
N LEU A 86 -27.53 -2.49 -2.46
CA LEU A 86 -26.17 -2.23 -1.96
C LEU A 86 -25.90 -3.05 -0.68
N TYR A 87 -26.81 -3.02 0.29
CA TYR A 87 -26.67 -3.75 1.56
C TYR A 87 -26.67 -5.28 1.43
N GLN A 88 -27.13 -5.82 0.30
CA GLN A 88 -26.98 -7.25 -0.01
C GLN A 88 -25.52 -7.64 -0.29
N TYR A 89 -24.70 -6.71 -0.78
CA TYR A 89 -23.27 -6.93 -1.06
C TYR A 89 -22.40 -6.36 0.05
N PHE A 90 -22.64 -5.11 0.45
CA PHE A 90 -21.78 -4.35 1.35
C PHE A 90 -22.55 -3.90 2.59
N PRO A 91 -22.24 -4.43 3.78
CA PRO A 91 -22.97 -4.10 5.01
C PRO A 91 -22.79 -2.64 5.48
N ASN A 92 -21.69 -2.00 5.09
CA ASN A 92 -21.32 -0.66 5.52
C ASN A 92 -20.27 -0.06 4.56
N LYS A 93 -19.88 1.18 4.84
CA LYS A 93 -18.87 1.92 4.06
C LYS A 93 -17.46 1.35 4.18
N ASP A 94 -17.11 0.76 5.33
CA ASP A 94 -15.82 0.11 5.52
C ASP A 94 -15.68 -1.09 4.56
N ALA A 95 -16.76 -1.84 4.32
CA ALA A 95 -16.77 -2.98 3.40
C ALA A 95 -16.54 -2.56 1.94
N LEU A 96 -17.04 -1.39 1.56
CA LEU A 96 -16.75 -0.77 0.27
C LEU A 96 -15.27 -0.38 0.19
N LEU A 97 -14.71 0.23 1.24
CA LEU A 97 -13.31 0.63 1.28
C LEU A 97 -12.35 -0.58 1.22
N VAL A 98 -12.65 -1.67 1.94
CA VAL A 98 -11.89 -2.93 1.87
C VAL A 98 -11.93 -3.50 0.45
N ALA A 99 -13.12 -3.57 -0.17
CA ALA A 99 -13.26 -4.10 -1.52
C ALA A 99 -12.54 -3.23 -2.56
N LEU A 100 -12.60 -1.90 -2.43
CA LEU A 100 -11.85 -0.96 -3.25
C LEU A 100 -10.35 -1.13 -3.09
N THR A 101 -9.87 -1.27 -1.85
CA THR A 101 -8.45 -1.50 -1.56
C THR A 101 -7.96 -2.78 -2.20
N LYS A 102 -8.73 -3.87 -2.07
CA LYS A 102 -8.41 -5.13 -2.72
C LYS A 102 -8.35 -5.00 -4.24
N ARG A 103 -9.34 -4.34 -4.85
CA ARG A 103 -9.35 -4.07 -6.29
C ARG A 103 -8.11 -3.29 -6.74
N HIS A 104 -7.69 -2.30 -5.95
CA HIS A 104 -6.49 -1.51 -6.22
C HIS A 104 -5.21 -2.36 -6.12
N ILE A 105 -5.08 -3.19 -5.09
CA ILE A 105 -3.96 -4.13 -4.92
C ILE A 105 -3.89 -5.12 -6.08
N ASP A 106 -5.03 -5.72 -6.46
CA ASP A 106 -5.12 -6.70 -7.54
C ASP A 106 -4.69 -6.05 -8.88
N PHE A 107 -5.13 -4.81 -9.14
CA PHE A 107 -4.71 -4.06 -10.33
C PHE A 107 -3.21 -3.75 -10.34
N ALA A 108 -2.67 -3.25 -9.22
CA ALA A 108 -1.26 -2.90 -9.12
C ALA A 108 -0.34 -4.12 -9.25
N THR A 109 -0.71 -5.25 -8.65
CA THR A 109 0.05 -6.52 -8.73
C THR A 109 0.00 -7.12 -10.13
N ALA A 110 -1.15 -7.08 -10.81
CA ALA A 110 -1.27 -7.50 -12.20
C ALA A 110 -0.41 -6.62 -13.13
N GLY A 111 -0.47 -5.30 -13.00
CA GLY A 111 0.33 -4.38 -13.81
C GLY A 111 1.83 -4.54 -13.58
N LEU A 112 2.26 -4.80 -12.34
CA LEU A 112 3.67 -5.10 -12.06
C LEU A 112 4.11 -6.42 -12.71
N THR A 113 3.26 -7.44 -12.65
CA THR A 113 3.54 -8.74 -13.30
C THR A 113 3.69 -8.58 -14.82
N GLU A 114 2.81 -7.79 -15.44
CA GLU A 114 2.90 -7.46 -16.86
C GLU A 114 4.20 -6.70 -17.20
N LEU A 115 4.54 -5.69 -16.40
CA LEU A 115 5.79 -4.94 -16.56
C LEU A 115 7.01 -5.84 -16.50
N LEU A 116 7.08 -6.73 -15.50
CA LEU A 116 8.20 -7.66 -15.35
C LEU A 116 8.28 -8.66 -16.50
N SER A 117 7.13 -9.13 -17.00
CA SER A 117 7.06 -10.05 -18.14
C SER A 117 7.49 -9.40 -19.46
N GLY A 118 7.31 -8.07 -19.59
CA GLY A 118 7.73 -7.30 -20.76
C GLY A 118 9.21 -6.93 -20.77
N LEU A 119 9.93 -7.09 -19.67
CA LEU A 119 11.35 -6.77 -19.59
C LEU A 119 12.20 -7.83 -20.30
N LYS A 120 13.18 -7.36 -21.08
CA LYS A 120 14.13 -8.27 -21.73
C LYS A 120 15.02 -8.91 -20.68
N ALA A 121 15.35 -10.19 -20.84
CA ALA A 121 16.25 -10.93 -19.95
C ALA A 121 17.64 -10.27 -19.82
N GLU A 122 18.08 -9.55 -20.85
CA GLU A 122 19.35 -8.81 -20.88
C GLU A 122 19.31 -7.47 -20.14
N SER A 123 18.13 -7.05 -19.66
CA SER A 123 17.99 -5.81 -18.90
C SER A 123 18.78 -5.93 -17.59
N GLY A 124 19.71 -5.01 -17.37
CA GLY A 124 20.44 -4.95 -16.11
C GLY A 124 19.51 -4.64 -14.91
N LEU A 125 19.99 -4.96 -13.71
CA LEU A 125 19.25 -4.73 -12.47
C LEU A 125 18.84 -3.27 -12.27
N ASP A 126 19.68 -2.31 -12.69
CA ASP A 126 19.32 -0.88 -12.66
C ASP A 126 18.06 -0.58 -13.48
N ALA A 127 18.00 -1.07 -14.73
CA ALA A 127 16.85 -0.86 -15.60
C ALA A 127 15.57 -1.51 -15.04
N LEU A 128 15.71 -2.69 -14.43
CA LEU A 128 14.62 -3.39 -13.75
C LEU A 128 14.11 -2.57 -12.56
N ILE A 129 14.97 -2.22 -11.60
CA ILE A 129 14.59 -1.46 -10.40
C ILE A 129 14.01 -0.09 -10.78
N ARG A 130 14.61 0.60 -11.76
CA ARG A 130 14.10 1.87 -12.28
C ARG A 130 12.70 1.72 -12.88
N SER A 131 12.45 0.67 -13.65
CA SER A 131 11.12 0.39 -14.23
C SER A 131 10.08 0.13 -13.15
N VAL A 132 10.42 -0.67 -12.13
CA VAL A 132 9.55 -0.96 -10.99
C VAL A 132 9.24 0.31 -10.19
N VAL A 133 10.26 1.10 -9.81
CA VAL A 133 10.04 2.33 -9.03
C VAL A 133 9.19 3.33 -9.82
N ASN A 134 9.48 3.55 -11.10
CA ASN A 134 8.68 4.46 -11.94
C ASN A 134 7.25 3.98 -12.12
N PHE A 135 7.04 2.67 -12.27
CA PHE A 135 5.70 2.09 -12.33
C PHE A 135 4.93 2.36 -11.03
N LEU A 136 5.53 2.06 -9.87
CA LEU A 136 4.88 2.28 -8.58
C LEU A 136 4.57 3.76 -8.33
N VAL A 137 5.48 4.66 -8.70
CA VAL A 137 5.21 6.11 -8.62
C VAL A 137 4.06 6.51 -9.56
N GLY A 138 4.06 6.00 -10.80
CA GLY A 138 3.03 6.29 -11.79
C GLY A 138 1.64 5.77 -11.41
N GLN A 139 1.55 4.59 -10.80
CA GLN A 139 0.31 4.05 -10.26
C GLN A 139 -0.31 4.99 -9.21
N HIS A 140 0.53 5.59 -8.36
CA HIS A 140 0.07 6.46 -7.28
C HIS A 140 -0.21 7.89 -7.71
N GLU A 141 0.38 8.35 -8.81
CA GLU A 141 0.07 9.67 -9.39
C GLU A 141 -1.31 9.73 -10.04
N LEU A 142 -1.91 8.56 -10.34
CA LEU A 142 -3.21 8.40 -10.97
C LEU A 142 -4.32 8.01 -9.98
N ASP A 143 -3.97 7.71 -8.72
CA ASP A 143 -4.88 7.00 -7.82
C ASP A 143 -5.15 7.76 -6.52
N GLU A 144 -6.26 8.49 -6.49
CA GLU A 144 -6.74 9.21 -5.31
C GLU A 144 -7.35 8.29 -4.24
N LEU A 145 -7.77 7.08 -4.64
CA LEU A 145 -8.19 6.02 -3.72
C LEU A 145 -6.98 5.54 -2.90
N HIS A 146 -5.80 5.48 -3.48
CA HIS A 146 -4.56 5.18 -2.75
C HIS A 146 -4.32 6.20 -1.61
N LEU A 147 -4.46 7.51 -1.88
CA LEU A 147 -4.32 8.55 -0.86
C LEU A 147 -5.39 8.44 0.25
N LEU A 148 -6.62 8.08 -0.12
CA LEU A 148 -7.71 7.84 0.82
C LEU A 148 -7.38 6.71 1.78
N VAL A 149 -7.00 5.55 1.25
CA VAL A 149 -6.63 4.34 2.00
C VAL A 149 -5.41 4.59 2.87
N MET A 150 -4.40 5.29 2.34
CA MET A 150 -3.14 5.45 3.04
C MET A 150 -3.16 6.55 4.10
N HIS A 151 -3.90 7.63 3.91
CA HIS A 151 -3.72 8.84 4.73
C HIS A 151 -4.99 9.45 5.31
N ARG A 152 -6.18 9.07 4.86
CA ARG A 152 -7.42 9.80 5.20
C ARG A 152 -8.48 8.95 5.89
N ALA A 153 -8.54 7.65 5.64
CA ALA A 153 -9.51 6.75 6.25
C ALA A 153 -8.88 5.97 7.43
N PRO A 154 -9.60 5.82 8.57
CA PRO A 154 -9.29 4.77 9.54
C PRO A 154 -9.29 3.42 8.84
N ARG A 155 -8.23 2.63 9.02
CA ARG A 155 -8.11 1.34 8.33
C ARG A 155 -8.73 0.24 9.17
N ALA A 156 -9.67 -0.49 8.57
CA ALA A 156 -10.12 -1.77 9.08
C ALA A 156 -8.95 -2.77 9.13
N HIS A 157 -9.02 -3.76 10.03
CA HIS A 157 -8.00 -4.79 10.15
C HIS A 157 -7.77 -5.53 8.83
N GLU A 158 -8.84 -5.78 8.08
CA GLU A 158 -8.84 -6.45 6.79
C GLU A 158 -8.00 -5.71 5.74
N ILE A 159 -7.99 -4.37 5.76
CA ILE A 159 -7.12 -3.57 4.86
C ILE A 159 -5.65 -3.88 5.15
N ASN A 160 -5.27 -3.94 6.43
CA ASN A 160 -3.89 -4.24 6.81
C ASN A 160 -3.49 -5.66 6.41
N VAL A 161 -4.41 -6.62 6.52
CA VAL A 161 -4.21 -8.00 6.07
C VAL A 161 -3.98 -8.06 4.56
N GLU A 162 -4.80 -7.38 3.75
CA GLU A 162 -4.60 -7.37 2.29
C GLU A 162 -3.28 -6.68 1.90
N LEU A 163 -2.90 -5.60 2.56
CA LEU A 163 -1.62 -4.92 2.33
C LEU A 163 -0.42 -5.81 2.69
N ASP A 164 -0.50 -6.57 3.78
CA ASP A 164 0.57 -7.50 4.18
C ASP A 164 0.70 -8.68 3.20
N ARG A 165 -0.43 -9.20 2.69
CA ARG A 165 -0.43 -10.21 1.61
C ARG A 165 0.22 -9.67 0.34
N ALA A 166 -0.17 -8.46 -0.07
CA ALA A 166 0.41 -7.81 -1.26
C ALA A 166 1.93 -7.65 -1.11
N ARG A 167 2.38 -7.14 0.05
CA ARG A 167 3.81 -7.01 0.35
C ARG A 167 4.53 -8.36 0.32
N THR A 168 3.95 -9.40 0.90
CA THR A 168 4.53 -10.75 0.89
C THR A 168 4.70 -11.25 -0.55
N HIS A 169 3.69 -11.07 -1.39
CA HIS A 169 3.76 -11.44 -2.80
C HIS A 169 4.88 -10.69 -3.55
N LEU A 170 5.05 -9.38 -3.30
CA LEU A 170 6.15 -8.60 -3.88
C LEU A 170 7.53 -9.09 -3.42
N VAL A 171 7.65 -9.51 -2.16
CA VAL A 171 8.90 -10.08 -1.63
C VAL A 171 9.22 -11.42 -2.29
N ASP A 172 8.22 -12.26 -2.53
CA ASP A 172 8.40 -13.54 -3.20
C ASP A 172 8.87 -13.32 -4.65
N MET A 173 8.22 -12.42 -5.40
CA MET A 173 8.64 -12.04 -6.75
C MET A 173 10.07 -11.49 -6.79
N ALA A 174 10.42 -10.59 -5.86
CA ALA A 174 11.77 -10.05 -5.77
C ALA A 174 12.81 -11.12 -5.41
N SER A 175 12.45 -12.06 -4.54
CA SER A 175 13.31 -13.20 -4.18
C SER A 175 13.56 -14.10 -5.39
N GLU A 176 12.54 -14.37 -6.21
CA GLU A 176 12.69 -15.14 -7.45
C GLU A 176 13.62 -14.44 -8.45
N LEU A 177 13.46 -13.13 -8.65
CA LEU A 177 14.33 -12.35 -9.54
C LEU A 177 15.80 -12.34 -9.09
N LEU A 178 16.03 -12.41 -7.78
CA LEU A 178 17.38 -12.45 -7.20
C LEU A 178 17.99 -13.86 -7.17
N ALA A 179 17.25 -14.91 -7.55
CA ALA A 179 17.71 -16.29 -7.43
C ALA A 179 18.95 -16.60 -8.27
N LEU A 180 19.12 -15.91 -9.41
CA LEU A 180 20.30 -16.05 -10.27
C LEU A 180 21.57 -15.38 -9.71
N ARG A 181 21.43 -14.56 -8.66
CA ARG A 181 22.52 -13.77 -8.07
C ARG A 181 22.88 -14.23 -6.66
N ILE A 182 21.90 -14.72 -5.91
CA ILE A 182 22.04 -15.05 -4.50
C ILE A 182 21.56 -16.49 -4.29
N GLU A 183 22.51 -17.40 -4.11
CA GLU A 183 22.22 -18.83 -3.91
C GLU A 183 21.62 -19.11 -2.52
N ASP A 184 22.09 -18.43 -1.47
CA ASP A 184 21.56 -18.59 -0.11
C ASP A 184 20.12 -18.05 -0.03
N THR A 185 19.16 -18.98 0.03
CA THR A 185 17.72 -18.70 0.12
C THR A 185 17.36 -17.77 1.29
N ARG A 186 17.99 -17.94 2.45
CA ARG A 186 17.69 -17.12 3.64
C ARG A 186 18.18 -15.70 3.43
N ARG A 187 19.42 -15.55 2.94
CA ARG A 187 19.98 -14.23 2.64
C ARG A 187 19.20 -13.53 1.52
N ARG A 188 18.85 -14.26 0.46
CA ARG A 188 18.05 -13.76 -0.66
C ARG A 188 16.69 -13.23 -0.20
N SER A 189 15.97 -13.98 0.63
CA SER A 189 14.68 -13.56 1.16
C SER A 189 14.79 -12.29 2.03
N LEU A 190 15.84 -12.17 2.85
CA LEU A 190 16.09 -10.96 3.63
C LEU A 190 16.37 -9.75 2.74
N ILE A 191 17.21 -9.92 1.71
CA ILE A 191 17.55 -8.84 0.77
C ILE A 191 16.32 -8.42 -0.04
N ALA A 192 15.54 -9.37 -0.56
CA ALA A 192 14.27 -9.08 -1.23
C ALA A 192 13.34 -8.27 -0.33
N ARG A 193 13.19 -8.67 0.94
CA ARG A 193 12.37 -7.94 1.92
C ARG A 193 12.88 -6.54 2.18
N MET A 194 14.20 -6.35 2.31
CA MET A 194 14.81 -5.03 2.50
C MET A 194 14.62 -4.12 1.29
N VAL A 195 14.79 -4.64 0.07
CA VAL A 195 14.56 -3.90 -1.17
C VAL A 195 13.10 -3.47 -1.29
N VAL A 196 12.17 -4.40 -1.12
CA VAL A 196 10.72 -4.11 -1.19
C VAL A 196 10.32 -3.09 -0.13
N ALA A 197 10.76 -3.27 1.12
CA ALA A 197 10.46 -2.31 2.19
C ALA A 197 11.06 -0.91 1.92
N THR A 198 12.26 -0.85 1.35
CA THR A 198 12.92 0.42 1.01
C THR A 198 12.19 1.15 -0.11
N ILE A 199 11.79 0.43 -1.17
CA ILE A 199 11.02 1.01 -2.28
C ILE A 199 9.64 1.45 -1.79
N ASP A 200 8.92 0.59 -1.06
CA ASP A 200 7.60 0.88 -0.49
C ASP A 200 7.63 2.15 0.37
N ALA A 201 8.51 2.21 1.37
CA ALA A 201 8.64 3.38 2.23
C ALA A 201 9.04 4.63 1.43
N SER A 202 9.97 4.50 0.47
CA SER A 202 10.41 5.63 -0.35
C SER A 202 9.29 6.21 -1.20
N VAL A 203 8.49 5.36 -1.86
CA VAL A 203 7.38 5.82 -2.70
C VAL A 203 6.39 6.63 -1.87
N HIS A 204 5.92 6.07 -0.75
CA HIS A 204 4.85 6.67 0.04
C HIS A 204 5.30 7.84 0.93
N ASP A 205 6.48 7.74 1.55
CA ASP A 205 6.91 8.72 2.57
C ASP A 205 7.89 9.77 2.05
N VAL A 206 8.57 9.52 0.93
CA VAL A 206 9.63 10.39 0.41
C VAL A 206 9.24 10.98 -0.95
N ILE A 207 9.04 10.13 -1.97
CA ILE A 207 8.88 10.51 -3.37
C ILE A 207 7.58 11.29 -3.60
N LEU A 208 6.44 10.75 -3.15
CA LEU A 208 5.14 11.38 -3.38
C LEU A 208 4.96 12.69 -2.60
N ARG A 209 5.73 12.88 -1.52
CA ARG A 209 5.76 14.15 -0.76
C ARG A 209 6.59 15.24 -1.43
N GLN A 210 7.40 14.91 -2.43
CA GLN A 210 8.15 15.92 -3.18
C GLN A 210 7.24 16.62 -4.21
N PRO A 211 7.46 17.93 -4.46
CA PRO A 211 6.91 18.59 -5.63
C PRO A 211 7.29 17.87 -6.93
N ARG A 212 6.36 17.85 -7.89
CA ARG A 212 6.63 17.34 -9.24
C ARG A 212 7.82 18.08 -9.87
N GLY A 213 8.59 17.38 -10.70
CA GLY A 213 9.78 17.92 -11.37
C GLY A 213 11.09 17.39 -10.78
N THR A 214 12.09 18.26 -10.61
CA THR A 214 13.46 17.84 -10.27
C THR A 214 13.55 17.19 -8.89
N ALA A 215 12.89 17.73 -7.86
CA ALA A 215 12.93 17.16 -6.51
C ALA A 215 12.42 15.71 -6.46
N ARG A 216 11.27 15.43 -7.10
CA ARG A 216 10.73 14.06 -7.20
C ARG A 216 11.65 13.12 -7.97
N ARG A 217 12.23 13.56 -9.10
CA ARG A 217 13.20 12.75 -9.86
C ARG A 217 14.42 12.40 -9.02
N THR A 218 14.97 13.36 -8.27
CA THR A 218 16.09 13.10 -7.36
C THR A 218 15.72 12.08 -6.28
N ALA A 219 14.52 12.16 -5.71
CA ALA A 219 14.06 11.15 -4.73
C ALA A 219 13.97 9.75 -5.36
N VAL A 220 13.43 9.64 -6.58
CA VAL A 220 13.39 8.37 -7.34
C VAL A 220 14.79 7.81 -7.55
N ASP A 221 15.74 8.62 -8.03
CA ASP A 221 17.11 8.19 -8.29
C ASP A 221 17.83 7.73 -7.02
N LEU A 222 17.63 8.41 -5.89
CA LEU A 222 18.17 8.00 -4.59
C LEU A 222 17.59 6.67 -4.11
N THR A 223 16.29 6.45 -4.30
CA THR A 223 15.63 5.18 -3.96
C THR A 223 16.19 4.03 -4.79
N ILE A 224 16.37 4.23 -6.11
CA ILE A 224 16.97 3.23 -6.99
C ILE A 224 18.39 2.90 -6.53
N THR A 225 19.21 3.93 -6.28
CA THR A 225 20.60 3.76 -5.82
C THR A 225 20.68 2.99 -4.50
N THR A 226 19.77 3.29 -3.57
CA THR A 226 19.72 2.62 -2.27
C THR A 226 19.30 1.15 -2.42
N ALA A 227 18.27 0.88 -3.23
CA ALA A 227 17.82 -0.48 -3.51
C ALA A 227 18.92 -1.33 -4.16
N LEU A 228 19.66 -0.78 -5.12
CA LEU A 228 20.81 -1.44 -5.74
C LEU A 228 21.91 -1.72 -4.72
N SER A 229 22.24 -0.76 -3.86
CA SER A 229 23.26 -0.92 -2.82
C SER A 229 22.91 -2.05 -1.82
N ILE A 230 21.62 -2.23 -1.50
CA ILE A 230 21.17 -3.35 -0.66
C ILE A 230 21.44 -4.68 -1.37
N ILE A 231 21.19 -4.77 -2.67
CA ILE A 231 21.41 -5.99 -3.46
C ILE A 231 22.90 -6.28 -3.61
N ASP A 232 23.73 -5.26 -3.85
CA ASP A 232 25.18 -5.40 -4.01
C ASP A 232 25.89 -5.77 -2.69
N SER A 233 25.21 -5.61 -1.55
CA SER A 233 25.71 -6.06 -0.24
C SER A 233 25.46 -7.56 0.04
N ALA A 234 24.84 -8.29 -0.90
CA ALA A 234 24.66 -9.74 -0.89
C ALA A 234 25.95 -10.51 -1.18
#